data_AF-A0A0H1RAT3-F1
#
_entry.id   AF-A0A0H1RAT3-F1
#
_cell.length_a   1.000
_cell.length_b   1.000
_cell.length_c   1.000
_cell.angle_alpha   90.00
_cell.angle_beta   90.00
_cell.angle_gamma   90.00
#
_symmetry.space_group_name_H-M   'P 1'
#
loop_
_entity.id
_entity.type
_entity.pdbx_description
1 polymer ?
#
loop_
_entity_poly.entity_id
_entity_poly.type
_entity_poly.pdbx_seq_one_letter_code
_entity_poly.pdbx_strand_id
1 'polypeptide(L)'
;MNELIAWLKEQNEGVSTYIGLQQRAHGLASSDPDQAALFRLLGSLAARFASSYDDMPLPANIARSTFERMITLVEEALRAMDGTAQEKLAVLNEIARAELD
;
A
#
# COMPACT_ATOMS: atom_id res chain seq x y z
N MET A 1 3.33 -0.15 -11.21
CA MET A 1 2.85 -1.14 -10.21
C MET A 1 3.89 -2.23 -9.89
N ASN A 2 4.42 -2.95 -10.90
CA ASN A 2 5.40 -4.04 -10.71
C ASN A 2 6.67 -3.61 -9.92
N GLU A 3 7.19 -2.43 -10.20
CA GLU A 3 8.34 -1.89 -9.46
C GLU A 3 8.02 -1.60 -7.99
N LEU A 4 6.80 -1.15 -7.68
CA LEU A 4 6.40 -0.84 -6.31
C LEU A 4 6.30 -2.11 -5.47
N ILE A 5 5.71 -3.17 -6.03
CA ILE A 5 5.60 -4.45 -5.31
C ILE A 5 6.96 -5.14 -5.18
N ALA A 6 7.81 -5.09 -6.20
CA ALA A 6 9.16 -5.64 -6.12
C ALA A 6 9.95 -4.93 -5.01
N TRP A 7 9.92 -3.59 -5.01
CA TRP A 7 10.55 -2.80 -3.94
C TRP A 7 9.98 -3.14 -2.56
N LEU A 8 8.65 -3.22 -2.43
CA LEU A 8 8.00 -3.49 -1.15
C LEU A 8 8.41 -4.85 -0.58
N LYS A 9 8.50 -5.90 -1.41
CA LYS A 9 8.92 -7.25 -1.02
C LYS A 9 10.37 -7.34 -0.51
N GLU A 10 11.21 -6.35 -0.83
CA GLU A 10 12.60 -6.28 -0.36
C GLU A 10 12.74 -5.52 0.97
N GLN A 11 11.66 -4.90 1.48
CA GLN A 11 11.69 -4.11 2.71
C GLN A 11 11.49 -4.97 3.96
N ASN A 12 11.85 -4.40 5.11
CA ASN A 12 11.50 -4.98 6.41
C ASN A 12 10.08 -4.54 6.85
N GLU A 13 9.58 -5.19 7.90
CA GLU A 13 8.24 -4.97 8.46
C GLU A 13 8.11 -3.71 9.35
N GLY A 14 9.09 -2.79 9.31
CA GLY A 14 9.13 -1.59 10.14
C GLY A 14 8.35 -0.38 9.59
N VAL A 15 8.10 0.62 10.46
CA VAL A 15 7.36 1.85 10.13
C VAL A 15 7.99 2.62 8.96
N SER A 16 9.32 2.63 8.84
CA SER A 16 10.04 3.30 7.76
C SER A 16 9.67 2.78 6.37
N THR A 17 9.27 1.52 6.26
CA THR A 17 8.77 0.93 5.02
C THR A 17 7.48 1.60 4.55
N TYR A 18 6.57 1.92 5.47
CA TYR A 18 5.29 2.57 5.13
C TYR A 18 5.49 4.03 4.72
N ILE A 19 6.43 4.73 5.36
CA ILE A 19 6.84 6.07 4.94
C ILE A 19 7.45 6.04 3.52
N GLY A 20 8.34 5.07 3.25
CA GLY A 20 8.91 4.88 1.91
C GLY A 20 7.85 4.51 0.87
N LEU A 21 6.89 3.67 1.23
CA LEU A 21 5.78 3.28 0.37
C LEU A 21 4.90 4.48 0.01
N GLN A 22 4.54 5.31 0.99
CA GLN A 22 3.80 6.55 0.77
C GLN A 22 4.49 7.46 -0.24
N GLN A 23 5.79 7.73 -0.04
CA GLN A 23 6.56 8.61 -0.92
C GLN A 23 6.60 8.08 -2.36
N ARG A 24 6.88 6.79 -2.52
CA ARG A 24 6.92 6.13 -3.84
C ARG A 24 5.56 6.11 -4.51
N ALA A 25 4.51 5.79 -3.76
CA ALA A 25 3.15 5.79 -4.27
C ALA A 25 2.76 7.20 -4.76
N HIS A 26 2.99 8.25 -3.98
CA HIS A 26 2.72 9.63 -4.43
C HIS A 26 3.54 10.06 -5.66
N GLY A 27 4.80 9.63 -5.75
CA GLY A 27 5.63 9.82 -6.94
C GLY A 27 5.00 9.18 -8.17
N LEU A 28 4.67 7.89 -8.08
CA LEU A 28 4.01 7.14 -9.15
C LEU A 28 2.67 7.75 -9.55
N ALA A 29 1.89 8.20 -8.57
CA ALA A 29 0.61 8.85 -8.81
C ALA A 29 0.75 10.14 -9.66
N SER A 30 1.89 10.82 -9.55
CA SER A 30 2.16 12.03 -10.31
C SER A 30 2.64 11.74 -11.73
N SER A 31 3.25 10.57 -11.98
CA SER A 31 3.80 10.17 -13.28
C SER A 31 2.91 9.21 -14.08
N ASP A 32 1.98 8.51 -13.44
CA ASP A 32 1.07 7.53 -14.04
C ASP A 32 -0.39 7.94 -13.76
N PRO A 33 -1.03 8.68 -14.70
CA PRO A 33 -2.39 9.17 -14.52
C PRO A 33 -3.44 8.05 -14.57
N ASP A 34 -3.17 6.91 -15.21
CA ASP A 34 -4.14 5.83 -15.39
C ASP A 34 -4.35 5.03 -14.09
N GLN A 35 -3.30 4.89 -13.28
CA GLN A 35 -3.33 4.24 -11.97
C GLN A 35 -3.27 5.24 -10.81
N ALA A 36 -3.51 6.51 -11.13
CA ALA A 36 -3.49 7.62 -10.21
C ALA A 36 -4.21 7.35 -8.89
N ALA A 37 -5.48 6.93 -8.96
CA ALA A 37 -6.31 6.70 -7.78
C ALA A 37 -5.74 5.59 -6.89
N LEU A 38 -5.31 4.47 -7.49
CA LEU A 38 -4.70 3.35 -6.78
C LEU A 38 -3.51 3.80 -5.94
N PHE A 39 -2.59 4.56 -6.56
CA PHE A 39 -1.40 5.04 -5.86
C PHE A 39 -1.73 6.02 -4.72
N ARG A 40 -2.72 6.91 -4.88
CA ARG A 40 -3.15 7.78 -3.76
C ARG A 40 -3.73 6.98 -2.61
N LEU A 41 -4.54 5.96 -2.90
CA LEU A 41 -5.16 5.13 -1.87
C LEU A 41 -4.12 4.32 -1.10
N LEU A 42 -3.19 3.66 -1.80
CA LEU A 42 -2.08 2.94 -1.17
C LEU A 42 -1.20 3.86 -0.33
N GLY A 43 -0.85 5.04 -0.86
CA GLY A 43 -0.06 6.02 -0.13
C GLY A 43 -0.77 6.53 1.12
N SER A 44 -2.08 6.75 1.04
CA SER A 44 -2.90 7.17 2.18
C SER A 44 -3.01 6.08 3.24
N LEU A 45 -3.19 4.82 2.84
CA LEU A 45 -3.21 3.68 3.76
C LEU A 45 -1.88 3.54 4.51
N ALA A 46 -0.77 3.62 3.78
CA ALA A 46 0.58 3.56 4.37
C ALA A 46 0.84 4.74 5.32
N ALA A 47 0.42 5.96 4.94
CA ALA A 47 0.56 7.14 5.77
C ALA A 47 -0.23 7.04 7.08
N ARG A 48 -1.49 6.55 7.02
CA ARG A 48 -2.33 6.33 8.20
C ARG A 48 -1.66 5.37 9.17
N PHE A 49 -1.20 4.22 8.68
CA PHE A 49 -0.48 3.25 9.51
C PHE A 49 0.81 3.84 10.09
N ALA A 50 1.63 4.50 9.29
CA ALA A 50 2.85 5.12 9.81
C ALA A 50 2.56 6.14 10.92
N SER A 51 1.49 6.93 10.77
CA SER A 51 1.09 7.94 11.75
C SER A 51 0.57 7.37 13.06
N SER A 52 0.07 6.13 13.11
CA SER A 52 -0.39 5.51 14.36
C SER A 52 0.75 5.05 15.27
N TYR A 53 1.99 5.03 14.76
CA TYR A 53 3.20 4.66 15.51
C TYR A 53 4.19 5.82 15.61
N ASP A 54 3.75 7.05 15.39
CA ASP A 54 4.59 8.23 15.66
C ASP A 54 4.99 8.21 17.15
N ASP A 55 6.30 8.23 17.41
CA ASP A 55 6.91 8.09 18.73
C ASP A 55 6.58 6.79 19.53
N MET A 56 6.01 5.75 18.89
CA MET A 56 5.74 4.46 19.53
C MET A 56 6.46 3.29 18.84
N PRO A 57 7.04 2.34 19.60
CA PRO A 57 7.63 1.15 19.01
C PRO A 57 6.54 0.26 18.39
N LEU A 58 6.75 -0.16 17.15
CA LEU A 58 5.88 -1.12 16.46
C LEU A 58 6.08 -2.53 17.06
N PRO A 59 5.04 -3.17 17.62
CA PRO A 59 5.15 -4.53 18.13
C PRO A 59 5.44 -5.53 17.01
N ALA A 60 6.38 -6.47 17.24
CA ALA A 60 6.82 -7.40 16.20
C ALA A 60 5.70 -8.30 15.64
N ASN A 61 4.73 -8.68 16.47
CA ASN A 61 3.58 -9.47 16.01
C ASN A 61 2.68 -8.68 15.07
N ILE A 62 2.51 -7.38 15.34
CA ILE A 62 1.75 -6.47 14.49
C ILE A 62 2.52 -6.28 13.18
N ALA A 63 3.78 -5.86 13.27
CA ALA A 63 4.68 -5.61 12.14
C ALA A 63 4.54 -6.64 11.01
N ARG A 64 4.69 -7.92 11.35
CA ARG A 64 4.57 -9.02 10.39
C ARG A 64 3.19 -9.10 9.75
N SER A 65 2.14 -9.16 10.57
CA SER A 65 0.77 -9.34 10.07
C SER A 65 0.32 -8.17 9.19
N THR A 66 0.68 -6.95 9.57
CA THR A 66 0.39 -5.75 8.80
C THR A 66 1.15 -5.73 7.48
N PHE A 67 2.43 -6.11 7.50
CA PHE A 67 3.25 -6.15 6.31
C PHE A 67 2.75 -7.19 5.31
N GLU A 68 2.39 -8.39 5.78
CA GLU A 68 1.73 -9.42 4.98
C GLU A 68 0.42 -8.90 4.36
N ARG A 69 -0.44 -8.24 5.15
CA ARG A 69 -1.69 -7.64 4.64
C ARG A 69 -1.44 -6.58 3.58
N MET A 70 -0.44 -5.72 3.76
CA MET A 70 -0.05 -4.72 2.77
C MET A 70 0.41 -5.38 1.47
N ILE A 71 1.27 -6.41 1.54
CA ILE A 71 1.71 -7.18 0.37
C ILE A 71 0.51 -7.78 -0.37
N THR A 72 -0.42 -8.41 0.34
CA THR A 72 -1.64 -8.98 -0.24
C THR A 72 -2.46 -7.93 -0.99
N LEU A 73 -2.71 -6.77 -0.38
CA LEU A 73 -3.46 -5.69 -1.03
C LEU A 73 -2.79 -5.19 -2.31
N VAL A 74 -1.45 -5.05 -2.31
CA VAL A 74 -0.72 -4.63 -3.52
C VAL A 74 -0.75 -5.72 -4.60
N GLU A 75 -0.67 -7.00 -4.23
CA GLU A 75 -0.82 -8.11 -5.18
C GLU A 75 -2.21 -8.20 -5.80
N GLU A 76 -3.25 -8.04 -4.98
CA GLU A 76 -4.65 -8.02 -5.43
C GLU A 76 -4.89 -6.84 -6.37
N ALA A 77 -4.35 -5.66 -6.02
CA ALA A 77 -4.39 -4.49 -6.88
C ALA A 77 -3.72 -4.74 -8.22
N LEU A 78 -2.51 -5.31 -8.21
CA LEU A 78 -1.77 -5.64 -9.43
C LEU A 78 -2.59 -6.54 -10.35
N ARG A 79 -3.20 -7.61 -9.82
CA ARG A 79 -4.05 -8.54 -10.59
C ARG A 79 -5.30 -7.83 -11.15
N ALA A 80 -5.98 -7.03 -10.32
CA ALA A 80 -7.21 -6.36 -10.70
C ALA A 80 -7.00 -5.24 -11.73
N MET A 81 -5.81 -4.61 -11.77
CA MET A 81 -5.51 -3.57 -12.75
C MET A 81 -5.44 -4.07 -14.20
N ASP A 82 -5.23 -5.37 -14.41
CA ASP A 82 -5.31 -6.02 -15.72
C ASP A 82 -6.73 -6.54 -16.06
N GLY A 83 -7.67 -6.40 -15.12
CA GLY A 83 -9.04 -6.87 -15.25
C GLY A 83 -10.03 -5.85 -15.84
N THR A 84 -11.31 -6.16 -15.67
CA THR A 84 -12.47 -5.33 -16.04
C THR A 84 -12.56 -4.07 -15.16
N ALA A 85 -13.31 -3.06 -15.63
CA ALA A 85 -13.57 -1.85 -14.85
C ALA A 85 -14.22 -2.15 -13.49
N GLN A 86 -15.06 -3.20 -13.41
CA GLN A 86 -15.69 -3.63 -12.17
C GLN A 86 -14.65 -4.19 -11.17
N GLU A 87 -13.70 -4.99 -11.65
CA GLU A 87 -12.61 -5.54 -10.81
C GLU A 87 -11.68 -4.42 -10.33
N LYS A 88 -11.34 -3.47 -11.21
CA LYS A 88 -10.56 -2.28 -10.83
C LYS A 88 -11.27 -1.46 -9.76
N LEU A 89 -12.56 -1.19 -9.92
CA LEU A 89 -13.34 -0.44 -8.94
C LEU A 89 -13.47 -1.20 -7.61
N ALA A 90 -13.67 -2.52 -7.66
CA ALA A 90 -13.77 -3.36 -6.48
C ALA A 90 -12.49 -3.29 -5.63
N VAL A 91 -11.31 -3.42 -6.25
CA VAL A 91 -10.04 -3.37 -5.50
C VAL A 91 -9.74 -1.96 -4.96
N LEU A 92 -10.09 -0.91 -5.71
CA LEU A 92 -9.96 0.47 -5.21
C LEU A 92 -10.82 0.69 -3.96
N ASN A 93 -12.06 0.19 -3.97
CA ASN A 93 -12.95 0.27 -2.81
C ASN A 93 -12.45 -0.57 -1.62
N GLU A 94 -11.84 -1.74 -1.89
CA GLU A 94 -11.23 -2.54 -0.83
C GLU A 94 -10.09 -1.78 -0.16
N ILE A 95 -9.13 -1.25 -0.93
CA ILE A 95 -8.00 -0.49 -0.39
C ILE A 95 -8.49 0.76 0.35
N ALA A 96 -9.49 1.47 -0.18
CA ALA A 96 -10.05 2.65 0.45
C ALA A 96 -10.68 2.37 1.82
N ARG A 97 -11.20 1.16 2.04
CA ARG A 97 -11.80 0.72 3.30
C ARG A 97 -10.83 -0.04 4.20
N ALA A 98 -9.66 -0.44 3.68
CA ALA A 98 -8.69 -1.20 4.44
C ALA A 98 -8.18 -0.40 5.63
N GLU A 99 -7.95 -1.11 6.73
CA GLU A 99 -7.23 -0.63 7.89
C GLU A 99 -6.07 -1.59 8.16
N LEU A 100 -5.02 -1.03 8.73
CA LEU A 100 -3.80 -1.73 9.10
C LEU A 100 -3.69 -1.56 10.62
N ASP A 101 -3.78 -2.68 11.31
CA ASP A 101 -3.65 -2.76 12.77
C ASP A 101 -2.21 -3.03 13.20
#